data_AF-A0A3B9T6Q1-F1
#
_entry.id   AF-A0A3B9T6Q1-F1
#
_cell.length_a   1.000
_cell.length_b   1.000
_cell.length_c   1.000
_cell.angle_alpha   90.00
_cell.angle_beta   90.00
_cell.angle_gamma   90.00
#
_symmetry.space_group_name_H-M   'P 1'
#
loop_
_entity.id
_entity.type
_entity.pdbx_description
1 polymer ?
#
loop_
_entity_poly.entity_id
_entity_poly.type
_entity_poly.pdbx_seq_one_letter_code
_entity_poly.pdbx_strand_id
1 'polypeptide(L)'
;MATFNYTVDTQPMAAELSSVSRHVNVTTGAVVAMQAAVIKAEAKAADHVSNNVNKGFYSLIRSQISQKMAKLQSEVDSNLMQLNQQKKALISIKSRMQRDYNMIASRYLKLFNGLNANLKNRVFELDKPTINFAVKEVDKVSNRIKYLTATIPIAQLESISLSQKIVASNLKHKGQNVINSMKSFLLEMNAQKKLTDQILINDSRYTRAARTYMPILISECNRDRTENKSIEIYVSDVELDKLTRAAVTNKVYAELKDMEWKPTTTPNQEIKSEFSKLLANCSKPQRVKDRTMNLFQSNSFQTI
;
A
#
# COMPACT_ATOMS: atom_id res chain seq x y z
N MET A 1 -65.14 89.68 -108.51
CA MET A 1 -64.50 89.06 -107.32
C MET A 1 -65.62 88.60 -106.40
N ALA A 2 -65.79 87.29 -106.23
CA ALA A 2 -66.78 86.76 -105.29
C ALA A 2 -66.05 86.21 -104.06
N THR A 3 -66.13 86.94 -102.95
CA THR A 3 -65.71 86.50 -101.61
C THR A 3 -66.74 85.50 -101.09
N PHE A 4 -66.32 84.25 -100.90
CA PHE A 4 -67.10 83.22 -100.23
C PHE A 4 -66.82 83.29 -98.72
N ASN A 5 -67.87 83.57 -97.94
CA ASN A 5 -67.85 83.52 -96.49
C ASN A 5 -68.44 82.18 -96.05
N TYR A 6 -67.65 81.33 -95.38
CA TYR A 6 -68.09 80.04 -94.87
C TYR A 6 -68.17 80.08 -93.35
N THR A 7 -69.38 79.93 -92.83
CA THR A 7 -69.63 79.71 -91.41
C THR A 7 -69.36 78.25 -91.12
N VAL A 8 -68.22 77.96 -90.49
CA VAL A 8 -67.84 76.60 -90.10
C VAL A 8 -68.62 76.24 -88.84
N ASP A 9 -69.50 75.25 -88.95
CA ASP A 9 -70.22 74.71 -87.80
C ASP A 9 -69.27 73.89 -86.92
N THR A 10 -68.98 74.40 -85.71
CA THR A 10 -68.07 73.77 -84.75
C THR A 10 -68.80 72.86 -83.75
N GLN A 11 -70.13 72.75 -83.83
CA GLN A 11 -70.94 71.83 -83.00
C GLN A 11 -70.46 70.37 -83.04
N PRO A 12 -70.17 69.77 -84.23
CA PRO A 12 -69.70 68.38 -84.27
C PRO A 12 -68.34 68.20 -83.57
N MET A 13 -67.44 69.19 -83.67
CA MET A 13 -66.15 69.14 -82.98
C MET A 13 -66.29 69.27 -81.45
N ALA A 14 -67.21 70.13 -80.97
CA ALA A 14 -67.47 70.28 -79.54
C ALA A 14 -68.09 69.01 -78.92
N ALA A 15 -68.97 68.32 -79.67
CA ALA A 15 -69.54 67.04 -79.26
C ALA A 15 -68.45 65.96 -79.10
N GLU A 16 -67.53 65.85 -80.06
CA GLU A 16 -66.39 64.92 -79.97
C GLU A 16 -65.44 65.28 -78.83
N LEU A 17 -65.15 66.56 -78.60
CA LEU A 17 -64.32 67.01 -77.48
C LEU A 17 -64.94 66.63 -76.12
N SER A 18 -66.26 66.74 -76.01
CA SER A 18 -67.00 66.33 -74.80
C SER A 18 -66.98 64.81 -74.58
N SER A 19 -67.03 64.03 -75.67
CA SER A 19 -66.87 62.58 -75.65
C SER A 19 -65.47 62.18 -75.20
N VAL A 20 -64.42 62.81 -75.75
CA VAL A 20 -63.03 62.56 -75.37
C VAL A 20 -62.79 62.94 -73.91
N SER A 21 -63.27 64.11 -73.46
CA SER A 21 -63.14 64.53 -72.06
C SER A 21 -63.81 63.54 -71.10
N ARG A 22 -64.98 63.00 -71.46
CA ARG A 22 -65.65 61.97 -70.67
C ARG A 22 -64.85 60.66 -70.61
N HIS A 23 -64.31 60.19 -71.73
CA HIS A 23 -63.45 59.00 -71.74
C HIS A 23 -62.18 59.21 -70.90
N VAL A 24 -61.52 60.36 -71.02
CA VAL A 24 -60.32 60.70 -70.24
C VAL A 24 -60.65 60.77 -68.74
N ASN A 25 -61.79 61.33 -68.34
CA ASN A 25 -62.20 61.37 -66.94
C ASN A 25 -62.54 59.97 -66.39
N VAL A 26 -63.20 59.12 -67.18
CA VAL A 26 -63.47 57.73 -66.81
C VAL A 26 -62.18 56.93 -66.68
N THR A 27 -61.24 57.09 -67.62
CA THR A 27 -59.91 56.46 -67.55
C THR A 27 -59.12 56.98 -66.35
N THR A 28 -59.16 58.28 -66.07
CA THR A 28 -58.50 58.87 -64.88
C THR A 28 -59.09 58.30 -63.58
N GLY A 29 -60.41 58.20 -63.49
CA GLY A 29 -61.09 57.56 -62.36
C GLY A 29 -60.72 56.08 -62.20
N ALA A 30 -60.62 55.35 -63.31
CA ALA A 30 -60.17 53.95 -63.32
C ALA A 30 -58.71 53.80 -62.89
N VAL A 31 -57.82 54.72 -63.31
CA VAL A 31 -56.39 54.73 -62.91
C VAL A 31 -56.26 55.07 -61.43
N VAL A 32 -57.00 56.05 -60.92
CA VAL A 32 -57.01 56.40 -59.49
C VAL A 32 -57.57 55.25 -58.65
N ALA A 33 -58.64 54.58 -59.11
CA ALA A 33 -59.20 53.40 -58.47
C ALA A 33 -58.22 52.21 -58.49
N MET A 34 -57.51 52.01 -59.59
CA MET A 34 -56.45 51.00 -59.71
C MET A 34 -55.29 51.31 -58.76
N GLN A 35 -54.84 52.56 -58.70
CA GLN A 35 -53.76 52.98 -57.80
C GLN A 35 -54.16 52.78 -56.33
N ALA A 36 -55.38 53.17 -55.96
CA ALA A 36 -55.90 52.92 -54.62
C ALA A 36 -56.03 51.41 -54.32
N ALA A 37 -56.44 50.61 -55.30
CA ALA A 37 -56.51 49.15 -55.17
C ALA A 37 -55.13 48.51 -55.02
N VAL A 38 -54.13 48.98 -55.76
CA VAL A 38 -52.73 48.53 -55.66
C VAL A 38 -52.14 48.90 -54.30
N ILE A 39 -52.30 50.14 -53.83
CA ILE A 39 -51.84 50.57 -52.50
C ILE A 39 -52.50 49.72 -51.40
N LYS A 40 -53.81 49.45 -51.52
CA LYS A 40 -54.53 48.57 -50.58
C LYS A 40 -54.04 47.13 -50.64
N ALA A 41 -53.67 46.63 -51.82
CA ALA A 41 -53.11 45.30 -51.99
C ALA A 41 -51.69 45.21 -51.40
N GLU A 42 -50.85 46.22 -51.63
CA GLU A 42 -49.51 46.33 -51.06
C GLU A 42 -49.54 46.40 -49.53
N ALA A 43 -50.43 47.22 -48.95
CA ALA A 43 -50.60 47.30 -47.50
C ALA A 43 -51.00 45.94 -46.91
N LYS A 44 -51.98 45.26 -47.53
CA LYS A 44 -52.38 43.90 -47.10
C LYS A 44 -51.26 42.88 -47.28
N ALA A 45 -50.48 42.97 -48.35
CA ALA A 45 -49.35 42.08 -48.59
C ALA A 45 -48.24 42.32 -47.54
N ALA A 46 -47.94 43.58 -47.22
CA ALA A 46 -46.99 43.96 -46.18
C ALA A 46 -47.43 43.47 -44.79
N ASP A 47 -48.69 43.66 -44.43
CA ASP A 47 -49.26 43.14 -43.18
C ASP A 47 -49.21 41.60 -43.12
N HIS A 48 -49.50 40.93 -44.23
CA HIS A 48 -49.43 39.48 -44.32
C HIS A 48 -48.00 38.98 -44.17
N VAL A 49 -47.03 39.61 -44.83
CA VAL A 49 -45.60 39.30 -44.70
C VAL A 49 -45.13 39.54 -43.27
N SER A 50 -45.41 40.71 -42.69
CA SER A 50 -45.03 41.06 -41.31
C SER A 50 -45.59 40.08 -40.29
N ASN A 51 -46.88 39.73 -40.40
CA ASN A 51 -47.51 38.77 -39.51
C ASN A 51 -46.94 37.35 -39.66
N ASN A 52 -46.65 36.91 -40.88
CA ASN A 52 -46.04 35.60 -41.12
C ASN A 52 -44.58 35.55 -40.64
N VAL A 53 -43.83 36.63 -40.80
CA VAL A 53 -42.48 36.77 -40.28
C VAL A 53 -42.49 36.70 -38.76
N ASN A 54 -43.36 37.46 -38.08
CA ASN A 54 -43.50 37.41 -36.62
C ASN A 54 -43.91 36.02 -36.11
N LYS A 55 -44.88 35.37 -36.77
CA LYS A 55 -45.27 33.98 -36.44
C LYS A 55 -44.13 33.00 -36.66
N GLY A 56 -43.38 33.13 -37.76
CA GLY A 56 -42.22 32.31 -38.07
C GLY A 56 -41.13 32.46 -37.01
N PHE A 57 -40.75 33.70 -36.69
CA PHE A 57 -39.78 34.00 -35.63
C PHE A 57 -40.23 33.45 -34.28
N TYR A 58 -41.47 33.68 -33.87
CA TYR A 58 -41.99 33.16 -32.60
C TYR A 58 -41.96 31.63 -32.56
N SER A 59 -42.36 30.96 -33.65
CA SER A 59 -42.32 29.51 -33.77
C SER A 59 -40.88 28.96 -33.68
N LEU A 60 -39.94 29.62 -34.35
CA LEU A 60 -38.51 29.26 -34.31
C LEU A 60 -37.93 29.42 -32.90
N ILE A 61 -38.18 30.56 -32.24
CA ILE A 61 -37.70 30.80 -30.87
C ILE A 61 -38.30 29.78 -29.91
N ARG A 62 -39.60 29.52 -30.00
CA ARG A 62 -40.26 28.50 -29.18
C ARG A 62 -39.65 27.11 -29.40
N SER A 63 -39.41 26.73 -30.65
CA SER A 63 -38.78 25.46 -31.00
C SER A 63 -37.35 25.36 -30.44
N GLN A 64 -36.54 26.41 -30.57
CA GLN A 64 -35.18 26.46 -30.02
C GLN A 64 -35.18 26.37 -28.49
N ILE A 65 -36.11 27.08 -27.81
CA ILE A 65 -36.27 26.98 -26.35
C ILE A 65 -36.64 25.55 -25.96
N SER A 66 -37.62 24.94 -26.63
CA SER A 66 -38.02 23.55 -26.37
C SER A 66 -36.88 22.57 -26.59
N GLN A 67 -36.06 22.75 -27.64
CA GLN A 67 -34.88 21.90 -27.88
C GLN A 67 -33.82 22.07 -26.79
N LYS A 68 -33.55 23.30 -26.35
CA LYS A 68 -32.62 23.56 -25.23
C LYS A 68 -33.13 22.95 -23.93
N MET A 69 -34.42 23.07 -23.62
CA MET A 69 -35.03 22.44 -22.46
C MET A 69 -34.91 20.92 -22.52
N ALA A 70 -35.21 20.30 -23.65
CA ALA A 70 -35.09 18.85 -23.82
C ALA A 70 -33.64 18.37 -23.64
N LYS A 71 -32.66 19.13 -24.16
CA LYS A 71 -31.23 18.84 -23.96
C LYS A 71 -30.84 18.91 -22.48
N LEU A 72 -31.21 19.99 -21.79
CA LEU A 72 -30.92 20.16 -20.37
C LEU A 72 -31.58 19.07 -19.52
N GLN A 73 -32.84 18.72 -19.82
CA GLN A 73 -33.54 17.64 -19.15
C GLN A 73 -32.82 16.30 -19.32
N SER A 74 -32.40 15.97 -20.55
CA SER A 74 -31.64 14.75 -20.82
C SER A 74 -30.29 14.71 -20.09
N GLU A 75 -29.61 15.85 -19.96
CA GLU A 75 -28.34 15.96 -19.24
C GLU A 75 -28.54 15.77 -17.73
N VAL A 76 -29.60 16.36 -17.16
CA VAL A 76 -30.00 16.15 -15.77
C VAL A 76 -30.32 14.69 -15.50
N ASP A 77 -31.09 14.04 -16.36
CA ASP A 77 -31.47 12.63 -16.21
C ASP A 77 -30.26 11.70 -16.29
N SER A 78 -29.31 11.98 -17.19
CA SER A 78 -28.05 11.25 -17.31
C SER A 78 -27.21 11.37 -16.03
N ASN A 79 -27.04 12.60 -15.52
CA ASN A 79 -26.30 12.85 -14.29
C ASN A 79 -26.98 12.19 -13.07
N LEU A 80 -28.30 12.22 -12.99
CA LEU A 80 -29.07 11.56 -11.93
C LEU A 80 -28.86 10.05 -11.99
N MET A 81 -28.88 9.46 -13.18
CA MET A 81 -28.58 8.04 -13.37
C MET A 81 -27.16 7.68 -12.89
N GLN A 82 -26.17 8.50 -13.23
CA GLN A 82 -24.79 8.33 -12.78
C GLN A 82 -24.68 8.43 -11.25
N LEU A 83 -25.32 9.42 -10.62
CA LEU A 83 -25.36 9.55 -9.16
C LEU A 83 -25.99 8.33 -8.49
N ASN A 84 -27.07 7.80 -9.07
CA ASN A 84 -27.70 6.58 -8.56
C ASN A 84 -26.79 5.35 -8.68
N GLN A 85 -26.04 5.23 -9.78
CA GLN A 85 -25.05 4.16 -9.93
C GLN A 85 -23.91 4.28 -8.92
N GLN A 86 -23.38 5.50 -8.73
CA GLN A 86 -22.35 5.77 -7.72
C GLN A 86 -22.86 5.47 -6.30
N LYS A 87 -24.09 5.86 -5.97
CA LYS A 87 -24.75 5.52 -4.70
C LYS A 87 -24.79 4.00 -4.48
N LYS A 88 -25.21 3.22 -5.48
CA LYS A 88 -25.22 1.75 -5.40
C LYS A 88 -23.81 1.19 -5.19
N ALA A 89 -22.81 1.73 -5.89
CA ALA A 89 -21.42 1.34 -5.72
C ALA A 89 -20.93 1.59 -4.28
N LEU A 90 -21.20 2.78 -3.72
CA LEU A 90 -20.83 3.13 -2.34
C LEU A 90 -21.51 2.23 -1.31
N ILE A 91 -22.79 1.89 -1.50
CA ILE A 91 -23.49 0.94 -0.61
C ILE A 91 -22.83 -0.44 -0.65
N SER A 92 -22.42 -0.91 -1.83
CA SER A 92 -21.72 -2.20 -1.95
C SER A 92 -20.35 -2.19 -1.29
N ILE A 93 -19.61 -1.08 -1.38
CA ILE A 93 -18.33 -0.88 -0.68
C ILE A 93 -18.54 -0.88 0.83
N LYS A 94 -19.53 -0.13 1.34
CA LYS A 94 -19.88 -0.11 2.76
C LYS A 94 -20.19 -1.52 3.28
N SER A 95 -20.98 -2.29 2.54
CA SER A 95 -21.33 -3.67 2.91
C SER A 95 -20.11 -4.60 2.95
N ARG A 96 -19.16 -4.44 2.01
CA ARG A 96 -17.87 -5.16 2.04
C ARG A 96 -17.05 -4.78 3.26
N MET A 97 -16.84 -3.48 3.48
CA MET A 97 -16.11 -2.97 4.64
C MET A 97 -16.69 -3.45 5.97
N GLN A 98 -18.02 -3.49 6.10
CA GLN A 98 -18.69 -3.98 7.30
C GLN A 98 -18.46 -5.48 7.53
N ARG A 99 -18.48 -6.29 6.47
CA ARG A 99 -18.16 -7.72 6.56
C ARG A 99 -16.69 -7.94 6.96
N ASP A 100 -15.78 -7.20 6.36
CA ASP A 100 -14.35 -7.29 6.66
C ASP A 100 -14.07 -6.87 8.10
N TYR A 101 -14.67 -5.76 8.54
CA TYR A 101 -14.59 -5.31 9.94
C TYR A 101 -15.07 -6.41 10.91
N ASN A 102 -16.25 -6.98 10.67
CA ASN A 102 -16.79 -8.04 11.52
C ASN A 102 -15.91 -9.30 11.53
N MET A 103 -15.36 -9.68 10.38
CA MET A 103 -14.44 -10.82 10.27
C MET A 103 -13.16 -10.58 11.08
N ILE A 104 -12.54 -9.40 10.93
CA ILE A 104 -11.32 -9.02 11.64
C ILE A 104 -11.58 -8.94 13.14
N ALA A 105 -12.66 -8.26 13.55
CA ALA A 105 -13.05 -8.14 14.95
C ALA A 105 -13.29 -9.52 15.60
N SER A 106 -14.01 -10.42 14.91
CA SER A 106 -14.23 -11.79 15.38
C SER A 106 -12.91 -12.56 15.53
N ARG A 107 -11.98 -12.41 14.60
CA ARG A 107 -10.65 -13.04 14.66
C ARG A 107 -9.86 -12.56 15.87
N TYR A 108 -9.83 -11.25 16.12
CA TYR A 108 -9.16 -10.69 17.30
C TYR A 108 -9.81 -11.15 18.59
N LEU A 109 -11.14 -11.17 18.66
CA LEU A 109 -11.88 -11.64 19.84
C LEU A 109 -11.54 -13.11 20.16
N LYS A 110 -11.48 -13.98 19.14
CA LYS A 110 -11.02 -15.37 19.30
C LYS A 110 -9.57 -15.46 19.78
N LEU A 111 -8.67 -14.65 19.22
CA LEU A 111 -7.26 -14.61 19.62
C LEU A 111 -7.12 -14.21 21.09
N PHE A 112 -7.76 -13.13 21.51
CA PHE A 112 -7.69 -12.66 22.90
C PHE A 112 -8.30 -13.67 23.87
N ASN A 113 -9.44 -14.27 23.53
CA ASN A 113 -10.03 -15.32 24.36
C ASN A 113 -9.12 -16.56 24.45
N GLY A 114 -8.49 -16.94 23.33
CA GLY A 114 -7.51 -18.03 23.30
C GLY A 114 -6.28 -17.73 24.15
N LEU A 115 -5.76 -16.50 24.09
CA LEU A 115 -4.64 -16.07 24.94
C LEU A 115 -5.03 -16.06 26.42
N ASN A 116 -6.23 -15.58 26.75
CA ASN A 116 -6.71 -15.54 28.12
C ASN A 116 -6.91 -16.94 28.70
N ALA A 117 -7.45 -17.88 27.91
CA ALA A 117 -7.57 -19.28 28.30
C ALA A 117 -6.20 -19.94 28.51
N ASN A 118 -5.23 -19.69 27.60
CA ASN A 118 -3.87 -20.19 27.76
C ASN A 118 -3.18 -19.61 28.99
N LEU A 119 -3.36 -18.32 29.26
CA LEU A 119 -2.82 -17.68 30.45
C LEU A 119 -3.39 -18.32 31.72
N LYS A 120 -4.71 -18.50 31.78
CA LYS A 120 -5.38 -19.18 32.91
C LYS A 120 -4.81 -20.58 33.13
N ASN A 121 -4.63 -21.37 32.07
CA ASN A 121 -4.08 -22.72 32.17
C ASN A 121 -2.62 -22.71 32.64
N ARG A 122 -1.80 -21.77 32.15
CA ARG A 122 -0.40 -21.63 32.58
C ARG A 122 -0.29 -21.24 34.05
N VAL A 123 -1.10 -20.29 34.51
CA VAL A 123 -1.16 -19.92 35.93
C VAL A 123 -1.54 -21.14 36.77
N PHE A 124 -2.56 -21.88 36.36
CA PHE A 124 -2.97 -23.10 37.06
C PHE A 124 -1.85 -24.16 37.13
N GLU A 125 -1.15 -24.43 36.03
CA GLU A 125 -0.04 -25.41 36.03
C GLU A 125 1.17 -24.93 36.85
N LEU A 126 1.39 -23.62 36.95
CA LEU A 126 2.43 -23.06 37.84
C LEU A 126 2.07 -23.23 39.32
N ASP A 127 0.80 -23.08 39.68
CA ASP A 127 0.34 -23.22 41.08
C ASP A 127 0.18 -24.68 41.52
N LYS A 128 -0.03 -25.59 40.56
CA LYS A 128 -0.32 -27.01 40.79
C LYS A 128 0.75 -27.76 41.60
N PRO A 129 2.07 -27.58 41.42
CA PRO A 129 3.08 -28.19 42.27
C PRO A 129 2.97 -27.73 43.73
N THR A 130 2.73 -26.44 43.95
CA THR A 130 2.59 -25.85 45.30
C THR A 130 1.37 -26.42 46.01
N ILE A 131 0.23 -26.48 45.33
CA ILE A 131 -1.01 -27.07 45.87
C ILE A 131 -0.81 -28.57 46.13
N ASN A 132 -0.21 -29.31 45.20
CA ASN A 132 0.05 -30.74 45.39
C ASN A 132 1.01 -30.99 46.57
N PHE A 133 2.05 -30.18 46.74
CA PHE A 133 2.96 -30.29 47.87
C PHE A 133 2.21 -30.06 49.19
N ALA A 134 1.47 -28.95 49.29
CA ALA A 134 0.72 -28.58 50.49
C ALA A 134 -0.33 -29.62 50.88
N VAL A 135 -1.07 -30.18 49.91
CA VAL A 135 -2.19 -31.10 50.19
C VAL A 135 -1.73 -32.55 50.30
N LYS A 136 -0.82 -33.03 49.42
CA LYS A 136 -0.50 -34.46 49.35
C LYS A 136 0.77 -34.83 50.08
N GLU A 137 1.80 -33.99 50.03
CA GLU A 137 3.12 -34.36 50.56
C GLU A 137 3.28 -33.95 52.02
N VAL A 138 2.77 -32.79 52.44
CA VAL A 138 2.80 -32.37 53.85
C VAL A 138 2.09 -33.39 54.76
N ASP A 139 0.90 -33.85 54.39
CA ASP A 139 0.15 -34.83 55.18
C ASP A 139 0.83 -36.21 55.24
N LYS A 140 1.38 -36.68 54.11
CA LYS A 140 2.13 -37.94 54.08
C LYS A 140 3.41 -37.86 54.91
N VAL A 141 4.17 -36.76 54.79
CA VAL A 141 5.39 -36.54 55.55
C VAL A 141 5.08 -36.41 57.04
N SER A 142 4.03 -35.68 57.41
CA SER A 142 3.56 -35.55 58.79
C SER A 142 3.20 -36.92 59.39
N ASN A 143 2.41 -37.73 58.69
CA ASN A 143 2.05 -39.07 59.15
C ASN A 143 3.27 -39.99 59.24
N ARG A 144 4.17 -39.98 58.25
CA ARG A 144 5.38 -40.81 58.24
C ARG A 144 6.38 -40.41 59.34
N ILE A 145 6.49 -39.12 59.66
CA ILE A 145 7.26 -38.63 60.80
C ILE A 145 6.69 -39.20 62.10
N LYS A 146 5.36 -39.12 62.31
CA LYS A 146 4.71 -39.68 63.52
C LYS A 146 5.04 -41.16 63.71
N TYR A 147 4.99 -41.97 62.66
CA TYR A 147 5.30 -43.41 62.72
C TYR A 147 6.79 -43.69 62.97
N LEU A 148 7.71 -42.92 62.37
CA LEU A 148 9.16 -43.11 62.58
C LEU A 148 9.62 -42.73 64.00
N THR A 149 8.90 -41.85 64.69
CA THR A 149 9.15 -41.55 66.11
C THR A 149 8.50 -42.54 67.09
N ALA A 150 7.56 -43.37 66.64
CA ALA A 150 6.72 -44.17 67.53
C ALA A 150 7.18 -45.62 67.75
N THR A 151 8.33 -46.06 67.22
CA THR A 151 8.74 -47.47 67.34
C THR A 151 10.17 -47.62 67.85
N ILE A 152 10.36 -47.30 69.13
CA ILE A 152 11.41 -47.95 69.94
C ILE A 152 10.65 -48.63 71.09
N PRO A 153 10.61 -49.98 71.15
CA PRO A 153 9.91 -50.67 72.22
C PRO A 153 10.53 -50.31 73.58
N ILE A 154 9.67 -49.88 74.50
CA ILE A 154 10.01 -49.22 75.75
C ILE A 154 10.03 -50.28 76.86
N ALA A 155 11.21 -50.57 77.39
CA ALA A 155 11.35 -51.38 78.60
C ALA A 155 12.51 -50.94 79.50
N GLN A 156 12.86 -49.63 79.56
CA GLN A 156 13.72 -49.03 80.60
C GLN A 156 13.89 -47.51 80.41
N LEU A 157 14.02 -46.75 81.52
CA LEU A 157 14.21 -45.28 81.55
C LEU A 157 15.47 -44.80 80.78
N GLU A 158 16.52 -45.62 80.71
CA GLU A 158 17.74 -45.34 79.94
C GLU A 158 17.45 -45.20 78.43
N SER A 159 16.43 -45.89 77.92
CA SER A 159 15.99 -45.88 76.52
C SER A 159 15.41 -44.53 76.06
N ILE A 160 14.83 -43.74 76.98
CA ILE A 160 14.22 -42.44 76.63
C ILE A 160 15.30 -41.42 76.25
N SER A 161 16.39 -41.34 77.03
CA SER A 161 17.49 -40.42 76.74
C SER A 161 18.21 -40.77 75.43
N LEU A 162 18.34 -42.06 75.13
CA LEU A 162 18.94 -42.56 73.90
C LEU A 162 18.01 -42.29 72.70
N SER A 163 16.71 -42.54 72.85
CA SER A 163 15.69 -42.21 71.85
C SER A 163 15.69 -40.71 71.52
N GLN A 164 15.72 -39.84 72.53
CA GLN A 164 15.82 -38.39 72.32
C GLN A 164 17.12 -37.99 71.59
N LYS A 165 18.26 -38.60 71.93
CA LYS A 165 19.53 -38.39 71.21
C LYS A 165 19.45 -38.85 69.75
N ILE A 166 18.82 -39.99 69.48
CA ILE A 166 18.63 -40.51 68.11
C ILE A 166 17.70 -39.59 67.30
N VAL A 167 16.59 -39.14 67.89
CA VAL A 167 15.67 -38.18 67.25
C VAL A 167 16.37 -36.86 66.97
N ALA A 168 17.11 -36.32 67.94
CA ALA A 168 17.89 -35.09 67.76
C ALA A 168 18.99 -35.26 66.70
N SER A 169 19.66 -36.42 66.66
CA SER A 169 20.67 -36.74 65.65
C SER A 169 20.07 -36.84 64.25
N ASN A 170 18.95 -37.54 64.09
CA ASN A 170 18.21 -37.61 62.84
C ASN A 170 17.70 -36.24 62.38
N LEU A 171 17.23 -35.41 63.31
CA LEU A 171 16.81 -34.04 63.02
C LEU A 171 17.99 -33.20 62.53
N LYS A 172 19.15 -33.27 63.22
CA LYS A 172 20.38 -32.59 62.80
C LYS A 172 20.85 -33.06 61.43
N HIS A 173 20.85 -34.36 61.18
CA HIS A 173 21.27 -34.92 59.89
C HIS A 173 20.33 -34.47 58.75
N LYS A 174 19.01 -34.51 58.97
CA LYS A 174 18.04 -33.98 58.01
C LYS A 174 18.21 -32.47 57.80
N GLY A 175 18.43 -31.70 58.87
CA GLY A 175 18.70 -30.26 58.80
C GLY A 175 19.95 -29.95 57.97
N GLN A 176 21.03 -30.71 58.17
CA GLN A 176 22.25 -30.57 57.38
C GLN A 176 22.01 -30.87 55.89
N ASN A 177 21.22 -31.90 55.58
CA ASN A 177 20.87 -32.23 54.19
C ASN A 177 20.07 -31.09 53.54
N VAL A 178 19.14 -30.45 54.26
CA VAL A 178 18.39 -29.29 53.75
C VAL A 178 19.33 -28.10 53.48
N ILE A 179 20.25 -27.80 54.40
CA ILE A 179 21.24 -26.73 54.21
C ILE A 179 22.11 -27.00 52.98
N ASN A 180 22.55 -28.25 52.80
CA ASN A 180 23.34 -28.64 51.64
C ASN A 180 22.53 -28.50 50.33
N SER A 181 21.26 -28.91 50.31
CA SER A 181 20.39 -28.72 49.14
C SER A 181 20.16 -27.25 48.82
N MET A 182 19.95 -26.39 49.83
CA MET A 182 19.83 -24.94 49.63
C MET A 182 21.12 -24.33 49.07
N LYS A 183 22.28 -24.77 49.56
CA LYS A 183 23.59 -24.35 49.02
C LYS A 183 23.71 -24.71 47.53
N SER A 184 23.39 -25.94 47.16
CA SER A 184 23.44 -26.38 45.76
C SER A 184 22.49 -25.57 44.87
N PHE A 185 21.25 -25.35 45.33
CA PHE A 185 20.27 -24.53 44.61
C PHE A 185 20.77 -23.09 44.36
N LEU A 186 21.36 -22.45 45.37
CA LEU A 186 21.92 -21.10 45.22
C LEU A 186 23.09 -21.06 44.22
N LEU A 187 23.94 -22.09 44.20
CA LEU A 187 25.02 -22.21 43.23
C LEU A 187 24.49 -22.37 41.80
N GLU A 188 23.51 -23.24 41.60
CA GLU A 188 22.85 -23.45 40.30
C GLU A 188 22.13 -22.18 39.81
N MET A 189 21.39 -21.51 40.68
CA MET A 189 20.68 -20.27 40.35
C MET A 189 21.66 -19.16 39.93
N ASN A 190 22.80 -19.05 40.59
CA ASN A 190 23.81 -18.04 40.26
C ASN A 190 24.55 -18.38 38.95
N ALA A 191 24.79 -19.67 38.67
CA ALA A 191 25.33 -20.12 37.39
C ALA A 191 24.36 -19.82 36.23
N GLN A 192 23.07 -20.10 36.43
CA GLN A 192 22.02 -19.81 35.45
C GLN A 192 21.88 -18.30 35.19
N LYS A 193 21.97 -17.47 36.24
CA LYS A 193 21.99 -16.01 36.09
C LYS A 193 23.16 -15.54 35.21
N LYS A 194 24.38 -16.04 35.44
CA LYS A 194 25.55 -15.70 34.62
C LYS A 194 25.36 -16.08 33.14
N LEU A 195 24.82 -17.26 32.87
CA LEU A 195 24.50 -17.69 31.50
C LEU A 195 23.43 -16.79 30.87
N THR A 196 22.43 -16.39 31.66
CA THR A 196 21.35 -15.50 31.21
C THR A 196 21.89 -14.10 30.87
N ASP A 197 22.79 -13.56 31.70
CA ASP A 197 23.46 -12.27 31.47
C ASP A 197 24.39 -12.31 30.24
N GLN A 198 24.96 -13.48 29.89
CA GLN A 198 25.75 -13.66 28.66
C GLN A 198 24.87 -13.74 27.40
N ILE A 199 23.68 -14.32 27.50
CA ILE A 199 22.76 -14.52 26.37
C ILE A 199 21.94 -13.25 26.09
N LEU A 200 21.53 -12.53 27.13
CA LEU A 200 20.90 -11.22 26.97
C LEU A 200 21.97 -10.21 26.58
N ILE A 201 21.98 -9.83 25.30
CA ILE A 201 22.72 -8.67 24.78
C ILE A 201 22.08 -7.42 25.39
N ASN A 202 22.39 -7.12 26.64
CA ASN A 202 22.02 -5.88 27.34
C ASN A 202 23.00 -4.75 26.96
N ASP A 203 23.39 -4.69 25.69
CA ASP A 203 24.24 -3.63 25.21
C ASP A 203 23.38 -2.55 24.57
N SER A 204 23.11 -1.52 25.37
CA SER A 204 22.45 -0.27 24.97
C SER A 204 23.14 0.46 23.81
N ARG A 205 24.28 -0.07 23.32
CA ARG A 205 24.95 0.35 22.08
C ARG A 205 24.22 -0.05 20.79
N TYR A 206 23.33 -1.04 20.80
CA TYR A 206 22.59 -1.48 19.60
C TYR A 206 21.22 -0.80 19.38
N THR A 207 20.80 0.10 20.29
CA THR A 207 19.56 0.89 20.11
C THR A 207 19.72 2.06 19.14
N ARG A 208 20.95 2.34 18.67
CA ARG A 208 21.22 3.26 17.57
C ARG A 208 21.30 2.45 16.28
N ALA A 209 20.57 2.85 15.24
CA ALA A 209 20.62 2.25 13.91
C ALA A 209 22.08 2.07 13.45
N ALA A 210 22.62 0.86 13.67
CA ALA A 210 23.96 0.51 13.26
C ALA A 210 23.95 0.43 11.74
N ARG A 211 24.84 1.18 11.08
CA ARG A 211 25.07 1.02 9.65
C ARG A 211 25.74 -0.34 9.43
N THR A 212 24.96 -1.31 8.99
CA THR A 212 25.47 -2.61 8.58
C THR A 212 26.02 -2.50 7.17
N TYR A 213 27.27 -2.93 6.97
CA TYR A 213 27.89 -3.01 5.66
C TYR A 213 27.84 -4.46 5.16
N MET A 214 27.58 -4.64 3.87
CA MET A 214 27.58 -5.94 3.22
C MET A 214 28.82 -6.03 2.32
N PRO A 215 29.66 -7.07 2.45
CA PRO A 215 30.77 -7.28 1.54
C PRO A 215 30.27 -7.72 0.17
N ILE A 216 30.76 -7.07 -0.89
CA ILE A 216 30.43 -7.38 -2.28
C ILE A 216 31.75 -7.50 -3.05
N LEU A 217 31.89 -8.57 -3.84
CA LEU A 217 33.07 -8.79 -4.67
C LEU A 217 32.71 -8.50 -6.12
N ILE A 218 33.52 -7.66 -6.77
CA ILE A 218 33.35 -7.27 -8.18
C ILE A 218 34.59 -7.73 -8.93
N SER A 219 34.39 -8.48 -10.01
CA SER A 219 35.45 -9.00 -10.87
C SER A 219 35.26 -8.49 -12.28
N GLU A 220 36.26 -7.78 -12.82
CA GLU A 220 36.31 -7.41 -14.23
C GLU A 220 37.28 -8.35 -14.96
N CYS A 221 36.78 -9.09 -15.94
CA CYS A 221 37.54 -10.03 -16.75
C CYS A 221 37.49 -9.62 -18.23
N ASN A 222 38.63 -9.55 -18.89
CA ASN A 222 38.70 -9.48 -20.35
C ASN A 222 38.91 -10.89 -20.90
N ARG A 223 37.86 -11.51 -21.45
CA ARG A 223 37.89 -12.90 -21.93
C ARG A 223 38.17 -13.02 -23.43
N ASP A 224 38.02 -11.93 -24.21
CA ASP A 224 38.11 -11.97 -25.66
C ASP A 224 39.22 -11.05 -26.22
N ARG A 225 39.67 -11.39 -27.43
CA ARG A 225 40.67 -10.62 -28.19
C ARG A 225 40.11 -9.29 -28.72
N THR A 226 38.78 -9.15 -28.69
CA THR A 226 38.03 -7.89 -28.76
C THR A 226 37.87 -7.37 -27.34
N GLU A 227 38.30 -6.14 -27.05
CA GLU A 227 38.40 -5.49 -25.73
C GLU A 227 37.08 -5.33 -24.93
N ASN A 228 36.18 -6.29 -24.97
CA ASN A 228 34.93 -6.31 -24.21
C ASN A 228 35.20 -6.75 -22.78
N LYS A 229 35.04 -5.79 -21.87
CA LYS A 229 35.16 -5.97 -20.42
C LYS A 229 33.90 -6.65 -19.88
N SER A 230 34.05 -7.85 -19.34
CA SER A 230 32.96 -8.55 -18.64
C SER A 230 33.05 -8.30 -17.14
N ILE A 231 31.98 -7.78 -16.53
CA ILE A 231 31.91 -7.52 -15.09
C ILE A 231 31.02 -8.59 -14.46
N GLU A 232 31.53 -9.28 -13.45
CA GLU A 232 30.82 -10.28 -12.65
C GLU A 232 30.75 -9.80 -11.19
N ILE A 233 29.55 -9.80 -10.58
CA ILE A 233 29.33 -9.37 -9.19
C ILE A 233 28.95 -10.59 -8.35
N TYR A 234 29.70 -10.81 -7.28
CA TYR A 234 29.50 -11.89 -6.33
C TYR A 234 29.00 -11.33 -4.99
N VAL A 235 27.84 -11.82 -4.56
CA VAL A 235 27.18 -11.49 -3.29
C VAL A 235 27.09 -12.77 -2.46
N SER A 236 27.21 -12.66 -1.13
CA SER A 236 27.11 -13.82 -0.22
C SER A 236 25.82 -14.61 -0.45
N ASP A 237 25.95 -15.94 -0.55
CA ASP A 237 24.82 -16.86 -0.66
C ASP A 237 24.17 -17.20 0.69
N VAL A 238 24.86 -16.89 1.79
CA VAL A 238 24.42 -17.22 3.14
C VAL A 238 23.41 -16.16 3.59
N GLU A 239 22.17 -16.57 3.87
CA GLU A 239 21.07 -15.78 4.45
C GLU A 239 20.34 -14.76 3.55
N LEU A 240 20.70 -14.60 2.28
CA LEU A 240 20.02 -13.66 1.36
C LEU A 240 19.06 -14.35 0.39
N ASP A 241 17.81 -13.88 0.37
CA ASP A 241 16.80 -14.30 -0.61
C ASP A 241 17.18 -13.88 -2.04
N LYS A 242 16.68 -14.62 -3.04
CA LYS A 242 16.95 -14.41 -4.47
C LYS A 242 16.55 -13.01 -4.94
N LEU A 243 15.46 -12.46 -4.41
CA LEU A 243 14.99 -11.11 -4.74
C LEU A 243 15.94 -10.03 -4.22
N THR A 244 16.36 -10.14 -2.97
CA THR A 244 17.31 -9.20 -2.34
C THR A 244 18.65 -9.20 -3.07
N ARG A 245 19.12 -10.38 -3.48
CA ARG A 245 20.33 -10.52 -4.28
C ARG A 245 20.23 -9.77 -5.61
N ALA A 246 19.15 -9.99 -6.36
CA ALA A 246 18.93 -9.30 -7.63
C ALA A 246 18.87 -7.77 -7.44
N ALA A 247 18.23 -7.29 -6.37
CA ALA A 247 18.16 -5.87 -6.06
C ALA A 247 19.55 -5.26 -5.75
N VAL A 248 20.37 -5.94 -4.94
CA VAL A 248 21.74 -5.52 -4.63
C VAL A 248 22.61 -5.51 -5.88
N THR A 249 22.59 -6.61 -6.65
CA THR A 249 23.35 -6.72 -7.90
C THR A 249 22.99 -5.61 -8.89
N ASN A 250 21.70 -5.32 -9.08
CA ASN A 250 21.25 -4.25 -9.97
C ASN A 250 21.69 -2.86 -9.49
N LYS A 251 21.66 -2.61 -8.17
CA LYS A 251 22.09 -1.33 -7.60
C LYS A 251 23.60 -1.12 -7.79
N VAL A 252 24.39 -2.17 -7.54
CA VAL A 252 25.85 -2.13 -7.73
C VAL A 252 26.21 -1.96 -9.20
N TYR A 253 25.49 -2.60 -10.14
CA TYR A 253 25.67 -2.37 -11.58
C TYR A 253 25.41 -0.92 -12.01
N ALA A 254 24.45 -0.24 -11.36
CA ALA A 254 24.15 1.16 -11.66
C ALA A 254 25.28 2.10 -11.19
N GLU A 255 25.86 1.83 -10.02
CA GLU A 255 26.95 2.63 -9.43
C GLU A 255 28.33 2.30 -10.03
N LEU A 256 28.50 1.10 -10.62
CA LEU A 256 29.75 0.65 -11.26
C LEU A 256 30.11 1.39 -12.56
N LYS A 257 29.13 2.02 -13.24
CA LYS A 257 29.41 2.76 -14.48
C LYS A 257 30.40 3.91 -14.28
N ASP A 258 30.48 4.43 -13.06
CA ASP A 258 31.31 5.59 -12.71
C ASP A 258 32.61 5.18 -11.97
N MET A 259 32.86 3.87 -11.81
CA MET A 259 34.01 3.37 -11.06
C MET A 259 35.19 3.03 -11.98
N GLU A 260 36.27 3.81 -11.90
CA GLU A 260 37.55 3.49 -12.54
C GLU A 260 38.46 2.71 -11.58
N TRP A 261 38.94 1.54 -12.01
CA TRP A 261 39.95 0.78 -11.26
C TRP A 261 41.24 1.59 -11.17
N LYS A 262 41.67 1.90 -9.94
CA LYS A 262 42.97 2.53 -9.72
C LYS A 262 44.05 1.45 -9.66
N PRO A 263 45.22 1.63 -10.30
CA PRO A 263 46.32 0.70 -10.16
C PRO A 263 46.87 0.79 -8.72
N THR A 264 46.37 -0.08 -7.83
CA THR A 264 46.82 -0.14 -6.43
C THR A 264 48.27 -0.65 -6.38
N THR A 265 49.19 0.15 -5.85
CA THR A 265 50.64 -0.11 -5.92
C THR A 265 51.15 -1.07 -4.83
N THR A 266 50.34 -1.42 -3.82
CA THR A 266 50.74 -2.37 -2.76
C THR A 266 49.55 -3.22 -2.25
N PRO A 267 49.62 -4.56 -2.33
CA PRO A 267 48.58 -5.43 -1.78
C PRO A 267 48.58 -5.38 -0.24
N ASN A 268 47.40 -5.23 0.36
CA ASN A 268 47.23 -5.24 1.81
C ASN A 268 47.80 -6.57 2.41
N GLN A 269 48.74 -6.45 3.35
CA GLN A 269 49.47 -7.59 3.94
C GLN A 269 48.53 -8.56 4.66
N GLU A 270 47.44 -8.08 5.24
CA GLU A 270 46.46 -8.91 5.94
C GLU A 270 45.74 -9.86 4.98
N ILE A 271 45.29 -9.35 3.82
CA ILE A 271 44.61 -10.16 2.80
C ILE A 271 45.54 -11.24 2.26
N LYS A 272 46.82 -10.90 2.04
CA LYS A 272 47.85 -11.86 1.63
C LYS A 272 48.05 -12.96 2.68
N SER A 273 48.02 -12.59 3.96
CA SER A 273 48.20 -13.54 5.07
C SER A 273 47.03 -14.52 5.18
N GLU A 274 45.79 -14.04 5.10
CA GLU A 274 44.58 -14.88 5.14
C GLU A 274 44.46 -15.77 3.90
N PHE A 275 44.75 -15.24 2.71
CA PHE A 275 44.77 -16.05 1.49
C PHE A 275 45.80 -17.18 1.57
N SER A 276 46.97 -16.90 2.16
CA SER A 276 48.02 -17.92 2.37
C SER A 276 47.56 -19.00 3.35
N LYS A 277 46.84 -18.64 4.42
CA LYS A 277 46.23 -19.62 5.35
C LYS A 277 45.20 -20.51 4.65
N LEU A 278 44.33 -19.93 3.82
CA LEU A 278 43.33 -20.67 3.05
C LEU A 278 43.97 -21.62 2.04
N LEU A 279 45.04 -21.20 1.37
CA LEU A 279 45.81 -22.07 0.46
C LEU A 279 46.53 -23.21 1.20
N ALA A 280 47.05 -22.94 2.40
CA ALA A 280 47.68 -23.95 3.24
C ALA A 280 46.67 -25.06 3.62
N ASN A 281 45.45 -24.66 4.01
CA ASN A 281 44.36 -25.56 4.40
C ASN A 281 43.72 -26.33 3.22
N CYS A 282 44.02 -25.96 1.97
CA CYS A 282 43.43 -26.60 0.79
C CYS A 282 44.12 -27.94 0.46
N SER A 283 43.35 -29.00 0.14
CA SER A 283 43.85 -30.35 -0.18
C SER A 283 44.36 -30.52 -1.63
N LYS A 284 44.76 -29.44 -2.30
CA LYS A 284 45.22 -29.46 -3.71
C LYS A 284 46.74 -29.67 -3.82
N PRO A 285 47.27 -30.19 -4.95
CA PRO A 285 48.71 -30.42 -5.14
C PRO A 285 49.54 -29.15 -4.99
N GLN A 286 50.77 -29.27 -4.48
CA GLN A 286 51.66 -28.14 -4.20
C GLN A 286 51.89 -27.23 -5.41
N ARG A 287 52.09 -27.82 -6.60
CA ARG A 287 52.22 -27.09 -7.87
C ARG A 287 51.03 -26.16 -8.16
N VAL A 288 49.82 -26.55 -7.78
CA VAL A 288 48.62 -25.73 -7.96
C VAL A 288 48.62 -24.58 -6.95
N LYS A 289 49.02 -24.84 -5.70
CA LYS A 289 49.15 -23.81 -4.66
C LYS A 289 50.15 -22.72 -5.05
N ASP A 290 51.31 -23.11 -5.56
CA ASP A 290 52.35 -22.18 -6.00
C ASP A 290 51.89 -21.34 -7.20
N ARG A 291 51.22 -21.98 -8.18
CA ARG A 291 50.66 -21.27 -9.34
C ARG A 291 49.55 -20.29 -8.95
N THR A 292 48.69 -20.67 -8.00
CA THR A 292 47.63 -19.79 -7.48
C THR A 292 48.20 -18.60 -6.72
N MET A 293 49.29 -18.78 -5.96
CA MET A 293 49.97 -17.68 -5.28
C MET A 293 50.62 -16.71 -6.26
N ASN A 294 51.21 -17.21 -7.36
CA ASN A 294 51.76 -16.38 -8.42
C ASN A 294 50.66 -15.56 -9.12
N LEU A 295 49.50 -16.16 -9.38
CA LEU A 295 48.34 -15.46 -9.97
C LEU A 295 47.77 -14.40 -9.03
N PHE A 296 47.76 -14.65 -7.72
CA PHE A 296 47.33 -13.66 -6.73
C PHE A 296 48.26 -12.45 -6.70
N GLN A 297 49.57 -12.65 -6.87
CA GLN A 297 50.54 -11.55 -6.92
C GLN A 297 50.50 -10.76 -8.23
N SER A 298 50.13 -11.39 -9.35
CA SER A 298 50.04 -10.72 -10.64
C SER A 298 48.77 -9.89 -10.82
N ASN A 299 47.75 -10.12 -10.00
CA ASN A 299 46.45 -9.45 -10.12
C ASN A 299 46.34 -8.29 -9.12
N SER A 300 45.86 -7.15 -9.60
CA SER A 300 45.52 -6.01 -8.77
C SER A 300 44.12 -6.19 -8.16
N PHE A 301 44.00 -5.97 -6.85
CA PHE A 301 42.70 -5.86 -6.17
C PHE A 301 42.59 -4.50 -5.48
N GLN A 302 41.37 -4.01 -5.34
CA GLN A 302 41.07 -2.72 -4.70
C GLN A 302 39.97 -2.94 -3.65
N THR A 303 40.17 -2.39 -2.46
CA THR A 303 39.16 -2.36 -1.39
C THR A 303 38.63 -0.94 -1.26
N ILE A 304 37.30 -0.77 -1.23
CA ILE A 304 36.59 0.50 -1.06
C ILE A 304 35.89 0.49 0.29
#